data_AF-A0A920D0N9-F1
#
_entry.id   AF-A0A920D0N9-F1
#
_cell.length_a   1.000
_cell.length_b   1.000
_cell.length_c   1.000
_cell.angle_alpha   90.00
_cell.angle_beta   90.00
_cell.angle_gamma   90.00
#
_symmetry.space_group_name_H-M   'P 1'
#
loop_
_entity.id
_entity.type
_entity.pdbx_description
1 polymer ?
#
loop_
_entity_poly.entity_id
_entity_poly.type
_entity_poly.pdbx_seq_one_letter_code
_entity_poly.pdbx_strand_id
1 'polypeptide(L)'
;MGKIKYLTFDIIIQYLEHLRSNPELLLSQPFINRPSLTYSQVTNETTVLNLMIAMVREIHYHTGQIIYAAKIRKGQLVWNYD
;
A
#
# COMPACT_ATOMS: atom_id res chain seq x y z
N MET A 1 -7.12 25.28 1.54
CA MET A 1 -6.97 24.11 0.66
C MET A 1 -5.74 23.35 1.15
N GLY A 2 -5.88 22.30 1.97
CA GLY A 2 -4.71 21.73 2.68
C GLY A 2 -4.97 20.61 3.70
N LYS A 3 -5.94 19.70 3.46
CA LYS A 3 -6.24 18.59 4.40
C LYS A 3 -6.35 17.20 3.77
N ILE A 4 -6.04 17.05 2.47
CA ILE A 4 -6.26 15.78 1.76
C ILE A 4 -5.03 14.86 1.80
N LYS A 5 -3.81 15.38 2.01
CA LYS A 5 -2.57 14.58 1.91
C LYS A 5 -2.27 13.65 3.09
N TYR A 6 -2.73 13.96 4.30
CA TYR A 6 -2.45 13.14 5.49
C TYR A 6 -3.50 12.04 5.71
N LEU A 7 -4.73 12.27 5.24
CA LEU A 7 -5.86 11.37 5.45
C LEU A 7 -5.65 9.95 4.87
N THR A 8 -4.92 9.84 3.76
CA THR A 8 -4.74 8.56 3.05
C THR A 8 -3.77 7.61 3.76
N PHE A 9 -2.68 8.13 4.34
CA PHE A 9 -1.75 7.31 5.11
C PHE A 9 -2.37 6.90 6.46
N ASP A 10 -3.10 7.81 7.09
CA ASP A 10 -3.79 7.52 8.34
C ASP A 10 -4.78 6.35 8.19
N ILE A 11 -5.49 6.27 7.06
CA ILE A 11 -6.40 5.16 6.76
C ILE A 11 -5.64 3.83 6.65
N ILE A 12 -4.48 3.82 6.00
CA ILE A 12 -3.64 2.61 5.89
C ILE A 12 -3.17 2.17 7.27
N ILE A 13 -2.70 3.11 8.11
CA ILE A 13 -2.25 2.80 9.46
C ILE A 13 -3.39 2.27 10.31
N GLN A 14 -4.56 2.91 10.28
CA GLN A 14 -5.75 2.43 10.99
C GLN A 14 -6.16 1.02 10.56
N TYR A 15 -6.09 0.71 9.26
CA TYR A 15 -6.39 -0.62 8.76
C TYR A 15 -5.36 -1.66 9.23
N LEU A 16 -4.06 -1.33 9.23
CA LEU A 16 -3.02 -2.22 9.74
C LEU A 16 -3.18 -2.48 11.25
N GLU A 17 -3.53 -1.45 12.02
CA GLU A 17 -3.83 -1.56 13.46
C GLU A 17 -5.07 -2.43 13.73
N HIS A 18 -6.09 -2.31 12.87
CA HIS A 18 -7.27 -3.16 12.92
C HIS A 18 -6.92 -4.63 12.66
N LEU A 19 -6.11 -4.92 11.63
CA LEU A 19 -5.64 -6.29 11.35
C LEU A 19 -4.77 -6.85 12.47
N ARG A 20 -3.90 -6.03 13.08
CA ARG A 20 -3.09 -6.42 14.23
C ARG A 20 -3.96 -6.86 15.41
N SER A 21 -5.07 -6.17 15.62
CA SER A 21 -5.99 -6.46 16.73
C SER A 21 -6.96 -7.61 16.43
N ASN A 22 -7.09 -8.02 15.16
CA ASN A 22 -8.05 -9.02 14.67
C ASN A 22 -7.36 -9.95 13.64
N PRO A 23 -6.39 -10.78 14.08
CA PRO A 23 -5.52 -11.54 13.18
C PRO A 23 -6.25 -12.58 12.32
N GLU A 24 -7.43 -13.05 12.73
CA GLU A 24 -8.28 -13.95 11.95
C GLU A 24 -8.71 -13.33 10.61
N LEU A 25 -8.77 -12.00 10.53
CA LEU A 25 -9.08 -11.29 9.29
C LEU A 25 -8.00 -11.49 8.21
N LEU A 26 -6.80 -11.93 8.57
CA LEU A 26 -5.74 -12.24 7.60
C LEU A 26 -6.18 -13.30 6.59
N LEU A 27 -7.06 -14.23 6.98
CA LEU A 27 -7.59 -15.27 6.10
C LEU A 27 -8.89 -14.86 5.39
N SER A 28 -9.42 -13.66 5.67
CA SER A 28 -10.62 -13.16 5.01
C SER A 28 -10.34 -12.86 3.53
N GLN A 29 -11.34 -13.09 2.67
CA GLN A 29 -11.26 -12.90 1.23
C GLN A 29 -12.14 -11.70 0.83
N PRO A 30 -11.61 -10.46 0.85
CA PRO A 30 -12.42 -9.24 0.68
C PRO A 30 -13.13 -9.14 -0.67
N PHE A 31 -12.70 -9.92 -1.66
CA PHE A 31 -13.19 -9.86 -3.03
C PHE A 31 -14.09 -11.05 -3.42
N ILE A 32 -14.31 -12.03 -2.53
CA ILE A 32 -14.98 -13.30 -2.89
C ILE A 32 -16.37 -13.11 -3.50
N ASN A 33 -17.10 -12.09 -3.03
CA ASN A 33 -18.46 -11.77 -3.50
C ASN A 33 -18.52 -10.53 -4.42
N ARG A 34 -17.38 -10.13 -4.99
CA ARG A 34 -17.27 -9.01 -5.94
C ARG A 34 -17.19 -9.55 -7.37
N PRO A 35 -17.45 -8.70 -8.39
CA PRO A 35 -17.15 -9.06 -9.77
C PRO A 35 -15.71 -9.54 -9.93
N SER A 36 -15.47 -10.39 -10.93
CA SER A 36 -14.14 -10.92 -11.20
C SER A 36 -13.15 -9.78 -11.48
N LEU A 37 -12.00 -9.82 -10.81
CA LEU A 37 -10.95 -8.83 -11.01
C LEU A 37 -10.23 -9.10 -12.34
N THR A 38 -10.46 -8.24 -13.33
CA THR A 38 -9.74 -8.28 -14.61
C THR A 38 -8.48 -7.42 -14.55
N TYR A 39 -7.40 -7.84 -15.22
CA TYR A 39 -6.12 -7.12 -15.26
C TYR A 39 -5.50 -6.83 -13.89
N SER A 40 -5.70 -7.75 -12.94
CA SER A 40 -5.25 -7.63 -11.55
C SER A 40 -4.19 -8.68 -11.23
N GLN A 41 -3.22 -8.34 -10.37
CA GLN A 41 -2.29 -9.32 -9.81
C GLN A 41 -2.92 -10.21 -8.72
N VAL A 42 -4.16 -9.89 -8.33
CA VAL A 42 -4.92 -10.61 -7.30
C VAL A 42 -6.26 -11.06 -7.86
N THR A 43 -6.77 -12.18 -7.33
CA THR A 43 -8.05 -12.79 -7.68
C THR A 43 -9.08 -12.62 -6.57
N ASN A 44 -10.32 -13.03 -6.81
CA ASN A 44 -11.40 -12.94 -5.83
C ASN A 44 -11.15 -13.81 -4.58
N GLU A 45 -10.37 -14.88 -4.72
CA GLU A 45 -9.96 -15.78 -3.65
C GLU A 45 -8.77 -15.24 -2.83
N THR A 46 -8.19 -14.12 -3.24
CA THR A 46 -7.04 -13.52 -2.54
C THR A 46 -7.43 -13.14 -1.12
N THR A 47 -6.62 -13.58 -0.16
CA THR A 47 -6.81 -13.24 1.26
C THR A 47 -6.16 -11.91 1.61
N VAL A 48 -6.55 -11.31 2.73
CA VAL A 48 -5.87 -10.11 3.27
C VAL A 48 -4.37 -10.37 3.50
N LEU A 49 -3.98 -11.57 3.95
CA LEU A 49 -2.58 -11.95 4.09
C LEU A 49 -1.83 -11.90 2.75
N ASN A 50 -2.43 -12.42 1.68
CA ASN A 50 -1.83 -12.34 0.34
C ASN A 50 -1.61 -10.89 -0.08
N LEU A 51 -2.57 -10.00 0.20
CA LEU A 51 -2.45 -8.57 -0.08
C LEU A 51 -1.32 -7.91 0.73
N MET A 52 -1.20 -8.23 2.03
CA MET A 52 -0.12 -7.69 2.87
C MET A 52 1.26 -8.14 2.39
N ILE A 53 1.41 -9.41 2.03
CA ILE A 53 2.69 -9.91 1.48
C ILE A 53 3.00 -9.20 0.16
N ALA A 54 2.00 -8.99 -0.71
CA ALA A 54 2.19 -8.22 -1.94
C ALA A 54 2.66 -6.80 -1.66
N MET A 55 2.01 -6.07 -0.74
CA MET A 55 2.43 -4.72 -0.34
C MET A 55 3.87 -4.67 0.16
N VAL A 56 4.29 -5.63 1.00
CA VAL A 56 5.67 -5.68 1.52
C VAL A 56 6.69 -5.90 0.40
N ARG A 57 6.39 -6.73 -0.60
CA ARG A 57 7.27 -6.92 -1.76
C ARG A 57 7.42 -5.63 -2.57
N GLU A 58 6.33 -4.88 -2.75
CA GLU A 58 6.36 -3.61 -3.48
C GLU A 58 7.22 -2.54 -2.78
N ILE A 59 7.31 -2.56 -1.44
CA ILE A 59 8.19 -1.61 -0.70
C ILE A 59 9.64 -1.72 -1.19
N HIS A 60 10.16 -2.93 -1.39
CA HIS A 60 11.52 -3.13 -1.87
C HIS A 60 11.70 -2.55 -3.28
N TYR A 61 10.75 -2.84 -4.17
CA TYR A 61 10.75 -2.32 -5.54
C TYR A 61 10.74 -0.79 -5.58
N HIS A 62 9.82 -0.17 -4.84
CA HIS A 62 9.72 1.28 -4.74
C HIS A 62 10.93 1.92 -4.07
N THR A 63 11.55 1.27 -3.09
CA THR A 63 12.81 1.75 -2.50
C THR A 63 13.91 1.84 -3.56
N GLY A 64 14.03 0.84 -4.43
CA GLY A 64 14.94 0.87 -5.57
C GLY A 64 14.66 2.04 -6.52
N GLN A 65 13.39 2.28 -6.84
CA GLN A 65 12.96 3.40 -7.70
C GLN A 65 13.27 4.76 -7.07
N ILE A 66 13.02 4.94 -5.77
CA ILE A 66 13.33 6.18 -5.03
C ILE A 66 14.84 6.43 -5.03
N ILE A 67 15.64 5.40 -4.72
CA ILE A 67 17.11 5.50 -4.73
C ILE A 67 17.60 5.86 -6.14
N TYR A 68 17.06 5.20 -7.17
CA TYR A 68 17.43 5.50 -8.55
C TYR A 68 17.10 6.94 -8.91
N ALA A 69 15.86 7.39 -8.64
CA ALA A 69 15.43 8.77 -8.88
C ALA A 69 16.33 9.79 -8.16
N ALA A 70 16.72 9.50 -6.91
CA ALA A 70 17.65 10.32 -6.15
C ALA A 70 19.05 10.37 -6.79
N LYS A 71 19.56 9.24 -7.29
CA LYS A 71 20.88 9.15 -7.95
C LYS A 71 20.95 9.91 -9.28
N ILE A 72 19.88 9.90 -10.07
CA ILE A 72 19.85 10.56 -11.38
C ILE A 72 19.47 12.04 -11.30
N ARG A 73 18.99 12.51 -10.15
CA ARG A 73 18.55 13.90 -9.97
C ARG A 73 19.74 14.85 -10.08
N LYS A 74 19.59 15.88 -10.92
CA LYS A 74 20.51 17.04 -10.94
C LYS A 74 19.97 18.13 -10.01
N GLY A 75 20.83 18.67 -9.13
CA GLY A 75 20.47 19.73 -8.17
C GLY A 75 19.97 19.22 -6.82
N GLN A 76 19.85 20.13 -5.84
CA GLN A 76 19.43 19.80 -4.47
C GLN A 76 17.93 19.47 -4.37
N LEU A 77 17.59 18.68 -3.35
CA LEU A 77 16.22 18.27 -3.04
C LEU A 77 15.71 19.20 -1.93
N VAL A 78 14.79 20.09 -2.27
CA VAL A 78 14.16 21.02 -1.33
C VAL A 78 12.75 20.51 -1.07
N TRP A 79 12.49 20.07 0.16
CA TRP A 79 11.16 19.67 0.59
C TRP A 79 10.43 20.90 1.12
N ASN A 80 9.42 21.38 0.38
CA ASN A 80 8.51 22.42 0.86
C ASN A 80 7.34 21.74 1.58
N TYR A 81 7.35 21.84 2.90
CA TYR A 81 6.23 21.42 3.74
C TYR A 81 5.40 22.68 4.03
N ASP A 82 4.36 22.90 3.22
CA ASP A 82 3.30 23.88 3.49
C ASP A 82 2.34 23.35 4.58
#